data_AF-A0A522ZD86-F1
#
_entry.id   AF-A0A522ZD86-F1
#
_cell.length_a   1.000
_cell.length_b   1.000
_cell.length_c   1.000
_cell.angle_alpha   90.00
_cell.angle_beta   90.00
_cell.angle_gamma   90.00
#
_symmetry.space_group_name_H-M   'P 1'
#
loop_
_entity.id
_entity.type
_entity.pdbx_description
1 polymer ?
#
loop_
_entity_poly.entity_id
_entity_poly.type
_entity_poly.pdbx_seq_one_letter_code
_entity_poly.pdbx_strand_id
1 'polypeptide(L)'
;MGDRFDRLAARHANVEVLLRRPGIGHNNGPTFDMSWGAWVWRRAAAKAWKSPSPEVAKMRVRRAERLGITYKELTAALMNTGANLGAAVMPLSLAARVRRGPNREVIVEARNSVAALVAKFGGRLFLLGDIDAVPALTDEERAQFLSIVNRAFDGKVEAIGWGHDGKAIRTMLKANAVPHQEAFLIGAGVVHQVLGEAAGLPFTKDIDTWLSPSG
;
A
#
# COMPACT_ATOMS: atom_id res chain seq x y z
N MET A 1 -38.26 42.50 -2.47
CA MET A 1 -37.49 41.75 -1.45
C MET A 1 -38.45 40.71 -0.89
N GLY A 2 -38.32 39.46 -1.33
CA GLY A 2 -39.27 38.38 -1.06
C GLY A 2 -38.67 37.08 -1.55
N ASP A 3 -38.79 36.05 -0.72
CA ASP A 3 -37.91 34.90 -0.60
C ASP A 3 -37.66 34.10 -1.88
N ARG A 4 -36.38 33.92 -2.20
CA ARG A 4 -35.89 32.98 -3.22
C ARG A 4 -35.70 31.56 -2.67
N PHE A 5 -36.13 31.30 -1.43
CA PHE A 5 -35.98 30.02 -0.72
C PHE A 5 -37.28 29.20 -0.62
N ASP A 6 -38.42 29.73 -1.09
CA ASP A 6 -39.73 29.07 -0.93
C ASP A 6 -40.01 27.90 -1.90
N ARG A 7 -39.04 27.51 -2.74
CA ARG A 7 -39.16 26.38 -3.68
C ARG A 7 -38.50 25.08 -3.20
N LEU A 8 -38.27 24.94 -1.89
CA LEU A 8 -37.75 23.70 -1.29
C LEU A 8 -38.83 22.85 -0.58
N ALA A 9 -40.11 23.24 -0.65
CA ALA A 9 -41.21 22.50 -0.04
C ALA A 9 -41.70 21.28 -0.85
N ALA A 10 -41.16 21.03 -2.04
CA ALA A 10 -41.41 19.82 -2.81
C ALA A 10 -40.21 18.86 -2.70
N ARG A 11 -39.90 18.43 -1.47
CA ARG A 11 -38.97 17.30 -1.27
C ARG A 11 -39.68 16.04 -1.77
N HIS A 12 -39.48 15.71 -3.05
CA HIS A 12 -39.78 14.37 -3.55
C HIS A 12 -39.10 13.36 -2.63
N ALA A 13 -39.85 12.36 -2.15
CA ALA A 13 -39.37 11.29 -1.28
C ALA A 13 -38.08 10.60 -1.79
N ASN A 14 -37.83 10.71 -3.11
CA ASN A 14 -36.69 10.14 -3.80
C ASN A 14 -35.35 10.87 -3.51
N VAL A 15 -35.38 12.13 -3.04
CA VAL A 15 -34.16 12.91 -2.74
C VAL A 15 -33.52 12.47 -1.42
N GLU A 16 -34.32 12.18 -0.39
CA GLU A 16 -33.80 11.62 0.86
C GLU A 16 -33.25 10.21 0.68
N VAL A 17 -33.85 9.41 -0.22
CA VAL A 17 -33.35 8.07 -0.56
C VAL A 17 -32.02 8.13 -1.31
N LEU A 18 -31.83 9.12 -2.19
CA LEU A 18 -30.56 9.35 -2.88
C LEU A 18 -29.46 9.86 -1.95
N LEU A 19 -29.79 10.72 -0.97
CA LEU A 19 -28.86 11.18 0.06
C LEU A 19 -28.52 10.11 1.11
N ARG A 20 -29.37 9.09 1.27
CA ARG A 20 -29.14 7.92 2.13
C ARG A 20 -28.34 6.81 1.46
N ARG A 21 -27.98 6.92 0.17
CA ARG A 21 -27.17 5.86 -0.47
C ARG A 21 -25.81 5.81 0.21
N PRO A 22 -25.47 4.74 0.95
CA PRO A 22 -24.09 4.52 1.36
C PRO A 22 -23.20 4.66 0.13
N GLY A 23 -22.14 5.47 0.23
CA GLY A 23 -21.13 5.54 -0.82
C GLY A 23 -20.60 4.14 -1.14
N ILE A 24 -20.07 3.96 -2.36
CA ILE A 24 -19.43 2.70 -2.78
C ILE A 24 -18.42 2.29 -1.68
N GLY A 25 -18.65 1.13 -1.04
CA GLY A 25 -17.84 0.61 0.08
C GLY A 25 -18.45 0.71 1.48
N HIS A 26 -19.61 1.36 1.66
CA HIS A 26 -20.35 1.33 2.93
C HIS A 26 -21.31 0.14 2.97
N ASN A 27 -21.08 -0.80 3.89
CA ASN A 27 -21.90 -2.02 3.97
C ASN A 27 -23.21 -1.86 4.74
N ASN A 28 -23.43 -0.74 5.46
CA ASN A 28 -24.62 -0.33 6.27
C ASN A 28 -25.40 -1.40 7.09
N GLY A 29 -24.97 -2.66 7.08
CA GLY A 29 -25.81 -3.81 7.41
C GLY A 29 -27.07 -3.90 6.53
N PRO A 30 -27.75 -5.06 6.49
CA PRO A 30 -29.18 -5.06 6.20
C PRO A 30 -29.90 -4.26 7.29
N THR A 31 -31.10 -3.80 7.00
CA THR A 31 -32.04 -3.35 8.03
C THR A 31 -32.14 -4.42 9.12
N PHE A 32 -32.06 -4.02 10.40
CA PHE A 32 -32.20 -4.92 11.55
C PHE A 32 -33.66 -5.35 11.72
N ASP A 33 -34.18 -6.12 10.77
CA ASP A 33 -35.49 -6.76 10.80
C ASP A 33 -35.36 -8.27 11.09
N MET A 34 -36.49 -8.97 11.15
CA MET A 34 -36.52 -10.43 11.26
C MET A 34 -36.48 -11.14 9.89
N SER A 35 -36.04 -10.45 8.84
CA SER A 35 -35.97 -11.06 7.51
C SER A 35 -34.91 -12.16 7.45
N TRP A 36 -35.08 -13.05 6.47
CA TRP A 36 -34.06 -14.02 6.09
C TRP A 36 -32.71 -13.36 5.77
N GLY A 37 -32.72 -12.17 5.13
CA GLY A 37 -31.52 -11.40 4.82
C GLY A 37 -30.76 -10.97 6.09
N ALA A 38 -31.47 -10.46 7.10
CA ALA A 38 -30.89 -10.10 8.39
C ALA A 38 -30.34 -11.32 9.16
N TRP A 39 -30.99 -12.49 9.03
CA TRP A 39 -30.46 -13.74 9.60
C TRP A 39 -29.16 -14.19 8.91
N VAL A 40 -29.13 -14.20 7.57
CA VAL A 40 -27.92 -14.57 6.80
C VAL A 40 -26.77 -13.61 7.13
N TRP A 41 -27.02 -12.32 7.20
CA TRP A 41 -26.00 -11.33 7.55
C TRP A 41 -25.49 -11.51 8.99
N ARG A 42 -26.36 -11.69 9.99
CA ARG A 42 -25.93 -11.96 11.37
C ARG A 42 -25.05 -13.21 11.45
N ARG A 43 -25.41 -14.27 10.72
CA ARG A 43 -24.61 -15.50 10.64
C ARG A 43 -23.26 -15.26 9.96
N ALA A 44 -23.22 -14.48 8.88
CA ALA A 44 -21.99 -14.12 8.18
C ALA A 44 -21.08 -13.23 9.05
N ALA A 45 -21.64 -12.22 9.71
CA ALA A 45 -20.95 -11.35 10.65
C ALA A 45 -20.37 -12.17 11.81
N ALA A 46 -21.18 -13.02 12.45
CA ALA A 46 -20.71 -13.91 13.51
C ALA A 46 -19.58 -14.84 13.03
N LYS A 47 -19.62 -15.31 11.78
CA LYS A 47 -18.55 -16.12 11.19
C LYS A 47 -17.28 -15.31 10.93
N ALA A 48 -17.41 -14.06 10.47
CA ALA A 48 -16.29 -13.16 10.19
C ALA A 48 -15.52 -12.75 11.45
N TRP A 49 -16.23 -12.60 12.57
CA TRP A 49 -15.65 -12.26 13.87
C TRP A 49 -15.18 -13.47 14.69
N LYS A 50 -15.21 -14.69 14.13
CA LYS A 50 -14.61 -15.84 14.79
C LYS A 50 -13.10 -15.68 14.86
N SER A 51 -12.53 -16.05 16.01
CA SER A 51 -11.08 -16.12 16.17
C SER A 51 -10.48 -17.02 15.08
N PRO A 52 -9.36 -16.59 14.45
CA PRO A 52 -8.69 -17.42 13.45
C PRO A 52 -8.25 -18.74 14.08
N SER A 53 -8.24 -19.82 13.29
CA SER A 53 -7.68 -21.09 13.76
C SER A 53 -6.18 -20.92 14.09
N PRO A 54 -5.61 -21.74 14.98
CA PRO A 54 -4.19 -21.70 15.30
C PRO A 54 -3.27 -21.81 14.07
N GLU A 55 -3.69 -22.58 13.05
CA GLU A 55 -2.95 -22.71 11.79
C GLU A 55 -2.93 -21.42 10.98
N VAL A 56 -4.07 -20.72 10.89
CA VAL A 56 -4.16 -19.41 10.23
C VAL A 56 -3.31 -18.38 10.99
N ALA A 57 -3.34 -18.40 12.32
CA ALA A 57 -2.48 -17.53 13.13
C ALA A 57 -0.99 -17.79 12.85
N LYS A 58 -0.55 -19.06 12.84
CA LYS A 58 0.83 -19.45 12.49
C LYS A 58 1.22 -19.01 11.08
N MET A 59 0.33 -19.17 10.09
CA MET A 59 0.56 -18.70 8.73
C MET A 59 0.75 -17.18 8.67
N ARG A 60 -0.07 -16.41 9.41
CA ARG A 60 0.05 -14.95 9.47
C ARG A 60 1.34 -14.51 10.17
N VAL A 61 1.75 -15.19 11.25
CA VAL A 61 3.04 -14.92 11.91
C VAL A 61 4.19 -15.13 10.93
N ARG A 62 4.25 -16.29 10.24
CA ARG A 62 5.26 -16.54 9.19
C ARG A 62 5.23 -15.50 8.08
N ARG A 63 4.05 -15.02 7.68
CA ARG A 63 3.92 -13.97 6.67
C ARG A 63 4.46 -12.63 7.19
N ALA A 64 4.18 -12.27 8.44
CA ALA A 64 4.68 -11.06 9.06
C ALA A 64 6.21 -11.07 9.15
N GLU A 65 6.79 -12.18 9.63
CA GLU A 65 8.24 -12.41 9.67
C GLU A 65 8.87 -12.27 8.29
N ARG A 66 8.30 -12.93 7.27
CA ARG A 66 8.77 -12.86 5.88
C ARG A 66 8.76 -11.43 5.30
N LEU A 67 7.78 -10.62 5.70
CA LEU A 67 7.66 -9.22 5.26
C LEU A 67 8.45 -8.23 6.14
N GLY A 68 8.98 -8.69 7.28
CA GLY A 68 9.70 -7.85 8.22
C GLY A 68 8.83 -6.89 9.02
N ILE A 69 7.57 -7.27 9.24
CA ILE A 69 6.59 -6.49 9.98
C ILE A 69 6.08 -7.31 11.17
N THR A 70 5.52 -6.64 12.16
CA THR A 70 4.92 -7.31 13.31
C THR A 70 3.59 -7.98 12.94
N TYR A 71 3.23 -9.03 13.68
CA TYR A 71 1.91 -9.65 13.53
C TYR A 71 0.76 -8.65 13.76
N LYS A 72 0.97 -7.67 14.65
CA LYS A 72 0.02 -6.59 14.93
C LYS A 72 -0.19 -5.71 13.70
N GLU A 73 0.89 -5.25 13.04
CA GLU A 73 0.82 -4.45 11.80
C GLU A 73 0.12 -5.22 10.67
N LEU A 74 0.49 -6.49 10.44
CA LEU A 74 -0.15 -7.33 9.44
C LEU A 74 -1.66 -7.50 9.70
N THR A 75 -2.03 -7.75 10.97
CA THR A 75 -3.44 -7.94 11.34
C THR A 75 -4.23 -6.64 11.23
N ALA A 76 -3.65 -5.51 11.64
CA ALA A 76 -4.28 -4.21 11.49
C ALA A 76 -4.54 -3.86 10.01
N ALA A 77 -3.55 -4.09 9.14
CA ALA A 77 -3.74 -3.93 7.69
C ALA A 77 -4.86 -4.82 7.16
N LEU A 78 -4.86 -6.11 7.52
CA LEU A 78 -5.90 -7.05 7.10
C LEU A 78 -7.30 -6.64 7.58
N MET A 79 -7.44 -6.16 8.81
CA MET A 79 -8.73 -5.74 9.35
C MET A 79 -9.23 -4.42 8.72
N ASN A 80 -8.30 -3.52 8.37
CA ASN A 80 -8.64 -2.23 7.78
C ASN A 80 -8.97 -2.33 6.29
N THR A 81 -8.23 -3.16 5.54
CA THR A 81 -8.34 -3.21 4.07
C THR A 81 -8.96 -4.49 3.53
N GLY A 82 -9.06 -5.54 4.36
CA GLY A 82 -9.46 -6.88 3.93
C GLY A 82 -8.40 -7.59 3.08
N ALA A 83 -7.25 -6.96 2.83
CA ALA A 83 -6.24 -7.47 1.90
C ALA A 83 -5.06 -8.12 2.63
N ASN A 84 -4.44 -9.11 1.98
CA ASN A 84 -3.25 -9.77 2.51
C ASN A 84 -2.00 -9.09 1.96
N LEU A 85 -1.19 -8.51 2.84
CA LEU A 85 0.06 -7.89 2.44
C LEU A 85 1.01 -8.89 1.76
N GLY A 86 1.65 -8.42 0.70
CA GLY A 86 2.61 -9.19 -0.09
C GLY A 86 3.71 -8.37 -0.74
N ALA A 87 3.55 -7.05 -0.81
CA ALA A 87 4.48 -6.15 -1.48
C ALA A 87 4.98 -5.03 -0.55
N ALA A 88 6.19 -4.54 -0.83
CA ALA A 88 6.74 -3.35 -0.22
C ALA A 88 7.17 -2.36 -1.30
N VAL A 89 6.93 -1.08 -1.06
CA VAL A 89 7.43 0.03 -1.87
C VAL A 89 8.47 0.78 -1.05
N MET A 90 9.61 1.14 -1.62
CA MET A 90 10.64 1.92 -0.93
C MET A 90 11.13 3.08 -1.81
N PRO A 91 11.28 4.30 -1.28
CA PRO A 91 11.96 5.40 -1.96
C PRO A 91 13.40 5.01 -2.33
N LEU A 92 13.79 5.26 -3.57
CA LEU A 92 15.11 4.93 -4.07
C LEU A 92 16.20 5.70 -3.32
N SER A 93 15.93 6.95 -2.93
CA SER A 93 16.83 7.77 -2.11
C SER A 93 17.21 7.14 -0.77
N LEU A 94 16.30 6.34 -0.18
CA LEU A 94 16.56 5.56 1.04
C LEU A 94 17.34 4.29 0.72
N ALA A 95 17.02 3.62 -0.39
CA ALA A 95 17.59 2.33 -0.75
C ALA A 95 19.06 2.42 -1.21
N ALA A 96 19.36 3.41 -2.05
CA ALA A 96 20.64 3.52 -2.73
C ALA A 96 21.06 4.97 -2.93
N ARG A 97 22.37 5.18 -3.08
CA ARG A 97 22.91 6.41 -3.64
C ARG A 97 23.02 6.24 -5.15
N VAL A 98 22.45 7.18 -5.89
CA VAL A 98 22.53 7.20 -7.34
C VAL A 98 23.37 8.40 -7.74
N ARG A 99 24.41 8.17 -8.54
CA ARG A 99 25.27 9.21 -9.09
C ARG A 99 25.51 9.00 -10.57
N ARG A 100 25.78 10.09 -11.29
CA ARG A 100 26.30 10.02 -12.66
C ARG A 100 27.82 10.03 -12.60
N GLY A 101 28.44 9.03 -13.22
CA GLY A 101 29.88 8.97 -13.41
C GLY A 101 30.38 9.97 -14.47
N PRO A 102 31.70 10.09 -14.65
CA PRO A 102 32.33 11.04 -15.58
C PRO A 102 31.82 10.89 -17.02
N ASN A 103 31.49 9.66 -17.43
CA ASN A 103 31.02 9.32 -18.78
C ASN A 103 29.48 9.31 -18.90
N ARG A 104 28.75 9.97 -18.00
CA ARG A 104 27.29 9.92 -17.88
C ARG A 104 26.71 8.54 -17.54
N GLU A 105 27.55 7.58 -17.17
CA GLU A 105 27.10 6.28 -16.67
C GLU A 105 26.33 6.46 -15.35
N VAL A 106 25.25 5.70 -15.17
CA VAL A 106 24.52 5.68 -13.91
C VAL A 106 25.17 4.65 -12.99
N ILE A 107 25.63 5.11 -11.83
CA ILE A 107 26.16 4.25 -10.79
C ILE A 107 25.15 4.23 -9.65
N VAL A 108 24.71 3.03 -9.29
CA VAL A 108 23.80 2.78 -8.18
C VAL A 108 24.57 2.04 -7.09
N GLU A 109 24.65 2.65 -5.92
CA GLU A 109 25.29 2.07 -4.75
C GLU A 109 24.23 1.81 -3.69
N ALA A 110 23.82 0.55 -3.55
CA ALA A 110 22.93 0.15 -2.48
C ALA A 110 23.58 0.46 -1.12
N ARG A 111 22.81 1.00 -0.18
CA ARG A 111 23.31 1.20 1.18
C ARG A 111 23.48 -0.18 1.82
N ASN A 112 24.67 -0.51 2.33
CA ASN A 112 24.98 -1.84 2.88
C ASN A 112 23.94 -2.33 3.90
N SER A 113 23.49 -1.44 4.80
CA SER A 113 22.44 -1.77 5.77
C SER A 113 21.13 -2.16 5.09
N VAL A 114 20.70 -1.42 4.07
CA VAL A 114 19.44 -1.67 3.36
C VAL A 114 19.53 -2.93 2.48
N ALA A 115 20.65 -3.16 1.80
CA ALA A 115 20.86 -4.37 1.02
C ALA A 115 20.70 -5.63 1.89
N ALA A 116 21.25 -5.62 3.11
CA ALA A 116 21.10 -6.72 4.05
C ALA A 116 19.65 -6.93 4.53
N LEU A 117 18.86 -5.86 4.66
CA LEU A 117 17.42 -5.94 4.97
C LEU A 117 16.65 -6.52 3.77
N VAL A 118 16.88 -5.99 2.57
CA VAL A 118 16.25 -6.45 1.33
C VAL A 118 16.53 -7.93 1.05
N ALA A 119 17.73 -8.42 1.37
CA ALA A 119 18.08 -9.83 1.25
C ALA A 119 17.18 -10.74 2.11
N LYS A 120 16.81 -10.31 3.32
CA LYS A 120 15.92 -11.03 4.25
C LYS A 120 14.45 -10.91 3.87
N PHE A 121 14.07 -9.85 3.16
CA PHE A 121 12.69 -9.63 2.74
C PHE A 121 12.25 -10.69 1.72
N GLY A 122 11.13 -11.36 2.04
CA GLY A 122 10.56 -12.44 1.22
C GLY A 122 9.26 -12.08 0.52
N GLY A 123 8.98 -10.78 0.32
CA GLY A 123 7.86 -10.27 -0.47
C GLY A 123 8.29 -9.71 -1.82
N ARG A 124 7.35 -9.07 -2.52
CA ARG A 124 7.60 -8.35 -3.78
C ARG A 124 8.13 -6.96 -3.48
N LEU A 125 9.27 -6.56 -4.04
CA LEU A 125 9.88 -5.26 -3.77
C LEU A 125 9.78 -4.34 -4.99
N PHE A 126 9.28 -3.15 -4.74
CA PHE A 126 9.20 -2.06 -5.71
C PHE A 126 9.93 -0.84 -5.18
N LEU A 127 10.53 -0.07 -6.09
CA LEU A 127 11.18 1.19 -5.72
C LEU A 127 10.47 2.39 -6.33
N LEU A 128 10.45 3.50 -5.62
CA LEU A 128 10.00 4.79 -6.16
C LEU A 128 11.23 5.60 -6.56
N GLY A 129 11.35 5.96 -7.83
CA GLY A 129 12.40 6.84 -8.35
C GLY A 129 12.14 8.29 -7.95
N ASP A 130 12.22 8.58 -6.66
CA ASP A 130 11.94 9.85 -5.99
C ASP A 130 13.06 10.90 -6.13
N ILE A 131 14.12 10.56 -6.85
CA ILE A 131 15.29 11.41 -7.07
C ILE A 131 15.16 12.19 -8.39
N ASP A 132 15.36 13.51 -8.30
CA ASP A 132 15.32 14.45 -9.44
C ASP A 132 16.35 14.14 -10.55
N ALA A 133 17.29 13.22 -10.31
CA ALA A 133 18.29 12.79 -11.28
C ALA A 133 17.75 11.83 -12.36
N VAL A 134 16.54 11.28 -12.17
CA VAL A 134 15.98 10.19 -13.00
C VAL A 134 14.70 10.51 -13.82
N PRO A 135 13.97 11.64 -13.67
CA PRO A 135 12.72 11.86 -14.41
C PRO A 135 12.90 12.16 -15.93
N ALA A 136 14.12 12.27 -16.45
CA ALA A 136 14.41 12.54 -17.86
C ALA A 136 14.92 11.33 -18.67
N LEU A 137 14.76 10.11 -18.15
CA LEU A 137 15.20 8.89 -18.86
C LEU A 137 14.17 8.43 -19.92
N THR A 138 14.65 8.02 -21.10
CA THR A 138 13.84 7.29 -22.09
C THR A 138 13.41 5.92 -21.55
N ASP A 139 12.48 5.25 -22.21
CA ASP A 139 12.03 3.93 -21.75
C ASP A 139 13.15 2.87 -21.79
N GLU A 140 14.08 2.96 -22.76
CA GLU A 140 15.27 2.12 -22.83
C GLU A 140 16.22 2.39 -21.64
N GLU A 141 16.46 3.67 -21.33
CA GLU A 141 17.30 4.06 -20.21
C GLU A 141 16.67 3.64 -18.87
N ARG A 142 15.34 3.70 -18.75
CA ARG A 142 14.59 3.21 -17.57
C ARG A 142 14.74 1.70 -17.40
N ALA A 143 14.68 0.94 -18.49
CA ALA A 143 14.89 -0.51 -18.46
C ALA A 143 16.32 -0.87 -18.07
N GLN A 144 17.31 -0.15 -18.59
CA GLN A 144 18.72 -0.29 -18.19
C GLN A 144 18.91 0.07 -16.72
N PHE A 145 18.30 1.16 -16.26
CA PHE A 145 18.35 1.59 -14.87
C PHE A 145 17.77 0.53 -13.93
N LEU A 146 16.60 -0.03 -14.26
CA LEU A 146 16.01 -1.14 -13.51
C LEU A 146 16.98 -2.33 -13.44
N SER A 147 17.64 -2.70 -14.54
CA SER A 147 18.61 -3.81 -14.56
C SER A 147 19.79 -3.57 -13.61
N ILE A 148 20.35 -2.34 -13.60
CA ILE A 148 21.44 -1.95 -12.69
C ILE A 148 20.99 -2.02 -11.23
N VAL A 149 19.84 -1.41 -10.92
CA VAL A 149 19.29 -1.40 -9.57
C VAL A 149 18.97 -2.81 -9.10
N ASN A 150 18.35 -3.63 -9.95
CA ASN A 150 17.99 -4.99 -9.61
C ASN A 150 19.22 -5.85 -9.28
N ARG A 151 20.32 -5.67 -10.03
CA ARG A 151 21.60 -6.30 -9.72
C ARG A 151 22.16 -5.86 -8.36
N ALA A 152 22.01 -4.58 -8.00
CA ALA A 152 22.48 -4.06 -6.71
C ALA A 152 21.69 -4.61 -5.50
N PHE A 153 20.51 -5.18 -5.73
CA PHE A 153 19.64 -5.79 -4.72
C PHE A 153 19.41 -7.30 -4.98
N ASP A 154 20.39 -7.99 -5.58
CA ASP A 154 20.38 -9.45 -5.78
C ASP A 154 19.11 -9.99 -6.47
N GLY A 155 18.57 -9.28 -7.46
CA GLY A 155 17.40 -9.76 -8.21
C GLY A 155 16.05 -9.47 -7.54
N LYS A 156 16.02 -8.74 -6.42
CA LYS A 156 14.80 -8.53 -5.62
C LYS A 156 13.86 -7.44 -6.14
N VAL A 157 14.35 -6.48 -6.92
CA VAL A 157 13.56 -5.31 -7.34
C VAL A 157 12.79 -5.64 -8.61
N GLU A 158 11.46 -5.64 -8.52
CA GLU A 158 10.60 -6.00 -9.67
C GLU A 158 10.37 -4.84 -10.63
N ALA A 159 10.12 -3.64 -10.11
CA ALA A 159 9.89 -2.45 -10.92
C ALA A 159 10.21 -1.17 -10.16
N ILE A 160 10.35 -0.08 -10.94
CA ILE A 160 10.58 1.27 -10.45
C ILE A 160 9.44 2.16 -10.92
N GLY A 161 8.81 2.87 -9.97
CA GLY A 161 7.79 3.87 -10.23
C GLY A 161 8.44 5.22 -10.45
N TRP A 162 8.06 5.91 -11.52
CA TRP A 162 8.65 7.20 -11.89
C TRP A 162 7.79 8.35 -11.36
N GLY A 163 8.34 9.13 -10.44
CA GLY A 163 7.68 10.26 -9.79
C GLY A 163 7.91 10.31 -8.28
N HIS A 164 7.34 11.32 -7.62
CA HIS A 164 7.50 11.59 -6.19
C HIS A 164 6.16 11.64 -5.43
N ASP A 165 5.08 11.15 -6.04
CA ASP A 165 3.72 11.25 -5.51
C ASP A 165 3.04 9.89 -5.37
N GLY A 166 1.89 9.87 -4.68
CA GLY A 166 1.10 8.65 -4.50
C GLY A 166 0.52 8.10 -5.80
N LYS A 167 0.37 8.92 -6.85
CA LYS A 167 -0.14 8.48 -8.17
C LYS A 167 0.91 7.64 -8.89
N ALA A 168 2.19 7.99 -8.80
CA ALA A 168 3.30 7.21 -9.34
C ALA A 168 3.33 5.81 -8.70
N ILE A 169 3.19 5.75 -7.37
CA ILE A 169 3.10 4.48 -6.63
C ILE A 169 1.92 3.64 -7.14
N ARG A 170 0.71 4.21 -7.18
CA ARG A 170 -0.49 3.48 -7.65
C ARG A 170 -0.36 3.00 -9.10
N THR A 171 0.21 3.81 -9.98
CA THR A 171 0.42 3.47 -11.39
C THR A 171 1.37 2.28 -11.52
N MET A 172 2.51 2.32 -10.82
CA MET A 172 3.47 1.24 -10.80
C MET A 172 2.87 -0.07 -10.24
N LEU A 173 2.18 -0.01 -9.10
CA LEU A 173 1.56 -1.19 -8.50
C LEU A 173 0.50 -1.80 -9.42
N LYS A 174 -0.36 -0.95 -10.02
CA LYS A 174 -1.36 -1.39 -10.99
C LYS A 174 -0.74 -2.06 -12.21
N ALA A 175 0.33 -1.49 -12.76
CA ALA A 175 1.04 -2.05 -13.92
C ALA A 175 1.65 -3.44 -13.62
N ASN A 176 1.94 -3.73 -12.35
CA ASN A 176 2.52 -4.99 -11.88
C ASN A 176 1.50 -5.94 -11.20
N ALA A 177 0.21 -5.69 -11.43
CA ALA A 177 -0.90 -6.46 -10.87
C ALA A 177 -0.87 -6.59 -9.33
N VAL A 178 -0.46 -5.52 -8.64
CA VAL A 178 -0.50 -5.41 -7.18
C VAL A 178 -1.58 -4.41 -6.77
N PRO A 179 -2.63 -4.84 -6.05
CA PRO A 179 -3.55 -3.92 -5.39
C PRO A 179 -2.79 -3.08 -4.35
N HIS A 180 -3.05 -1.77 -4.30
CA HIS A 180 -2.37 -0.90 -3.34
C HIS A 180 -2.63 -1.30 -1.88
N GLN A 181 -3.75 -1.96 -1.59
CA GLN A 181 -4.08 -2.50 -0.27
C GLN A 181 -3.20 -3.70 0.16
N GLU A 182 -2.48 -4.32 -0.78
CA GLU A 182 -1.55 -5.44 -0.52
C GLU A 182 -0.09 -4.98 -0.40
N ALA A 183 0.17 -3.69 -0.59
CA ALA A 183 1.49 -3.08 -0.53
C ALA A 183 1.59 -2.14 0.68
N PHE A 184 2.74 -2.08 1.33
CA PHE A 184 3.05 -1.05 2.34
C PHE A 184 4.28 -0.25 1.92
N LEU A 185 4.44 0.97 2.43
CA LEU A 185 5.62 1.78 2.17
C LEU A 185 6.67 1.51 3.24
N ILE A 186 7.93 1.36 2.87
CA ILE A 186 9.06 1.47 3.78
C ILE A 186 9.61 2.88 3.64
N GLY A 187 9.62 3.63 4.73
CA GLY A 187 9.96 5.04 4.72
C GLY A 187 10.71 5.47 5.95
N ALA A 188 11.08 6.74 5.97
CA ALA A 188 11.67 7.42 7.11
C ALA A 188 10.92 8.74 7.37
N GLY A 189 10.36 8.88 8.58
CA GLY A 189 9.67 10.10 9.01
C GLY A 189 8.35 10.42 8.32
N VAL A 190 7.83 11.61 8.63
CA VAL A 190 6.45 12.05 8.30
C VAL A 190 6.22 12.21 6.79
N VAL A 191 7.22 12.64 6.03
CA VAL A 191 7.09 12.86 4.58
C VAL A 191 6.68 11.56 3.86
N HIS A 192 7.32 10.44 4.22
CA HIS A 192 6.98 9.15 3.64
C HIS A 192 5.66 8.60 4.17
N GLN A 193 5.27 8.92 5.40
CA GLN A 193 3.94 8.58 5.90
C GLN A 193 2.85 9.25 5.05
N VAL A 194 2.96 10.56 4.82
CA VAL A 194 2.02 11.32 3.97
C VAL A 194 2.01 10.77 2.54
N LEU A 195 3.17 10.40 1.99
CA LEU A 195 3.26 9.77 0.67
C LEU A 195 2.52 8.43 0.61
N GLY A 196 2.67 7.59 1.63
CA GLY A 196 1.98 6.29 1.74
C GLY A 196 0.46 6.46 1.83
N GLU A 197 0.00 7.39 2.66
CA GLU A 197 -1.41 7.76 2.79
C GLU A 197 -1.98 8.31 1.48
N ALA A 198 -1.25 9.21 0.81
CA ALA A 198 -1.63 9.76 -0.50
C ALA A 198 -1.70 8.68 -1.60
N ALA A 199 -0.92 7.60 -1.48
CA ALA A 199 -0.98 6.43 -2.34
C ALA A 199 -2.14 5.47 -1.99
N GLY A 200 -2.74 5.61 -0.80
CA GLY A 200 -3.78 4.73 -0.27
C GLY A 200 -3.24 3.43 0.35
N LEU A 201 -1.95 3.38 0.68
CA LEU A 201 -1.34 2.18 1.27
C LEU A 201 -1.86 1.97 2.71
N PRO A 202 -1.94 0.72 3.21
CA PRO A 202 -2.50 0.44 4.53
C PRO A 202 -1.68 1.05 5.67
N PHE A 203 -0.36 1.18 5.51
CA PHE A 203 0.54 1.87 6.44
C PHE A 203 1.93 2.11 5.84
N THR A 204 2.75 2.88 6.56
CA THR A 204 4.18 3.07 6.32
C THR A 204 4.99 2.45 7.46
N LYS A 205 5.94 1.58 7.13
CA LYS A 205 6.91 0.98 8.06
C LYS A 205 8.16 1.85 8.11
N ASP A 206 8.57 2.21 9.31
CA ASP A 206 9.83 2.91 9.51
C ASP A 206 11.03 1.99 9.21
N ILE A 207 11.96 2.47 8.39
CA ILE A 207 13.10 1.70 7.89
C ILE A 207 14.04 1.25 9.01
N ASP A 208 14.18 2.01 10.09
CA ASP A 208 15.07 1.67 11.21
C ASP A 208 14.50 0.51 12.05
N THR A 209 13.18 0.35 12.03
CA THR A 209 12.47 -0.76 12.71
C THR A 209 12.11 -1.91 11.77
N TRP A 210 12.41 -1.80 10.47
CA TRP A 210 12.05 -2.80 9.48
C TRP A 210 12.94 -4.04 9.62
N LEU A 211 12.34 -5.24 9.70
CA LEU A 211 13.02 -6.52 9.97
C LEU A 211 13.81 -6.56 11.29
N SER A 212 13.64 -5.57 12.16
CA SER A 212 14.12 -5.67 13.54
C SER A 212 13.30 -6.72 14.27
N PRO A 213 13.94 -7.65 15.01
CA PRO A 213 13.20 -8.59 15.85
C PRO A 213 12.32 -7.78 16.80
N SER A 214 11.03 -8.10 16.78
CA SER A 214 10.10 -7.54 17.78
C SER A 214 10.61 -8.04 19.14
N GLY A 215 10.96 -7.11 20.03
CA GLY A 215 11.21 -7.44 21.44
C GLY A 215 9.99 -8.09 22.08
#